data_AF-A0A7I7ZQ21-F1
#
_entry.id   AF-A0A7I7ZQ21-F1
#
_cell.length_a   1.000
_cell.length_b   1.000
_cell.length_c   1.000
_cell.angle_alpha   90.00
_cell.angle_beta   90.00
_cell.angle_gamma   90.00
#
_symmetry.space_group_name_H-M   'P 1'
#
loop_
_entity.id
_entity.type
_entity.pdbx_description
1 polymer ?
#
loop_
_entity_poly.entity_id
_entity_poly.type
_entity_poly.pdbx_seq_one_letter_code
_entity_poly.pdbx_strand_id
1 'polypeptide(L)'
;MGPLSILKIRGTNPLTVVDGGRDLQRKAQDLDELIGKQVHAVQELEQDWKGKAANAARGQAYRNIEHQHRFHEIIDAMANAMIAGGQTLATLRDALLNWVSTVSQMFNVADDGVVTTRPPRTGGAWDNIAATFTKCTHNMIKAFMDQDQNLANSLKTIAGGNTPGNNPKPVPGFTPGIDPDGFNNGQIGFEQTMAGFGDPATGAGGVGVPNTNTDLSIMGMTPEGRLFTIQGDTGKGMNQDTKSGGPGTRPTREEGGGGNNNIIFWKMDDHGKWVVDEVVNDPFKPLKRSDGSDVDISTIPTSTFNANGKMYASVMNVNHWNGAPETRPRGESGWVTRSSELWVSGDGGKTWEKTGAEWANDNLNNPFQVQSFAPSQDGKYVYMYGTQDGRTNDGLHAARVLAGSVGNPNEYEYWNGTSFSPPGLDPNASPPLIKTPPGISGIGEPSVHFYENKVLLTFNDESGGIYTSSSSAADGSTGWTPTTKVVDQDGAYGAFQSPFSGGDSIDSTLSLWNRYGTALYQIENSDTKNLGAY
;
A
#
# COMPACT_ATOMS: atom_id res chain seq x y z
N MET A 1 22.41 -27.85 -7.55
CA MET A 1 23.20 -28.39 -6.43
C MET A 1 24.52 -28.90 -6.98
N GLY A 2 25.66 -28.52 -6.37
CA GLY A 2 26.95 -29.11 -6.71
C GLY A 2 27.07 -30.57 -6.24
N PRO A 3 28.17 -31.27 -6.54
CA PRO A 3 28.41 -32.61 -6.00
C PRO A 3 28.58 -32.58 -4.47
N LEU A 4 28.20 -33.66 -3.78
CA LEU A 4 28.47 -33.88 -2.35
C LEU A 4 30.00 -33.85 -2.12
N SER A 5 30.48 -33.06 -1.17
CA SER A 5 31.91 -32.97 -0.86
C SER A 5 32.17 -32.49 0.57
N ILE A 6 32.78 -33.35 1.38
CA ILE A 6 33.22 -33.05 2.75
C ILE A 6 34.35 -32.02 2.73
N LEU A 7 35.29 -32.12 1.80
CA LEU A 7 36.42 -31.22 1.62
C LEU A 7 35.95 -29.81 1.29
N LYS A 8 34.96 -29.67 0.42
CA LYS A 8 34.35 -28.37 0.13
C LYS A 8 33.75 -27.75 1.39
N ILE A 9 32.97 -28.51 2.16
CA ILE A 9 32.36 -28.03 3.42
C ILE A 9 33.44 -27.69 4.46
N ARG A 10 34.49 -28.51 4.57
CA ARG A 10 35.63 -28.26 5.48
C ARG A 10 36.32 -26.93 5.17
N GLY A 11 36.49 -26.60 3.88
CA GLY A 11 37.10 -25.36 3.42
C GLY A 11 36.25 -24.11 3.61
N THR A 12 34.95 -24.25 3.96
CA THR A 12 34.10 -23.09 4.28
C THR A 12 34.42 -22.50 5.64
N ASN A 13 34.16 -21.19 5.80
CA ASN A 13 34.20 -20.49 7.07
C ASN A 13 32.90 -19.70 7.29
N PRO A 14 31.79 -20.35 7.71
CA PRO A 14 30.50 -19.68 7.84
C PRO A 14 30.48 -18.52 8.84
N LEU A 15 31.44 -18.46 9.77
CA LEU A 15 31.54 -17.36 10.74
C LEU A 15 31.89 -16.02 10.09
N THR A 16 32.54 -16.00 8.92
CA THR A 16 32.76 -14.73 8.20
C THR A 16 31.45 -14.12 7.71
N VAL A 17 30.43 -14.95 7.43
CA VAL A 17 29.08 -14.46 7.10
C VAL A 17 28.43 -13.84 8.34
N VAL A 18 28.64 -14.43 9.52
CA VAL A 18 28.14 -13.87 10.79
C VAL A 18 28.80 -12.52 11.09
N ASP A 19 30.11 -12.42 10.90
CA ASP A 19 30.84 -11.17 11.13
C ASP A 19 30.41 -10.07 10.14
N GLY A 20 30.25 -10.42 8.86
CA GLY A 20 29.69 -9.50 7.86
C GLY A 20 28.26 -9.06 8.19
N GLY A 21 27.43 -9.96 8.74
CA GLY A 21 26.09 -9.62 9.21
C GLY A 21 26.13 -8.64 10.40
N ARG A 22 27.06 -8.80 11.34
CA ARG A 22 27.25 -7.87 12.46
C ARG A 22 27.77 -6.50 12.01
N ASP A 23 28.64 -6.47 11.00
CA ASP A 23 29.07 -5.22 10.37
C ASP A 23 27.87 -4.48 9.74
N LEU A 24 27.02 -5.22 9.01
CA LEU A 24 25.83 -4.66 8.38
C LEU A 24 24.80 -4.18 9.42
N GLN A 25 24.61 -4.92 10.50
CA GLN A 25 23.74 -4.51 11.61
C GLN A 25 24.18 -3.19 12.24
N ARG A 26 25.49 -2.98 12.43
CA ARG A 26 26.01 -1.68 12.90
C ARG A 26 25.70 -0.56 11.91
N LYS A 27 25.76 -0.84 10.60
CA LYS A 27 25.43 0.15 9.56
C LYS A 27 23.94 0.47 9.50
N ALA A 28 23.08 -0.50 9.77
CA ALA A 28 21.65 -0.27 9.97
C ALA A 28 21.43 0.70 11.14
N GLN A 29 22.04 0.42 12.30
CA GLN A 29 21.95 1.29 13.48
C GLN A 29 22.47 2.72 13.22
N ASP A 30 23.63 2.86 12.55
CA ASP A 30 24.18 4.16 12.16
C ASP A 30 23.19 4.96 11.27
N LEU A 31 22.48 4.28 10.37
CA LEU A 31 21.49 4.88 9.46
C LEU A 31 20.21 5.26 10.19
N ASP A 32 19.70 4.42 11.08
CA ASP A 32 18.54 4.70 11.93
C ASP A 32 18.75 5.96 12.78
N GLU A 33 19.94 6.10 13.40
CA GLU A 33 20.30 7.32 14.13
C GLU A 33 20.35 8.57 13.24
N LEU A 34 20.75 8.43 11.97
CA LEU A 34 20.76 9.54 11.01
C LEU A 34 19.33 9.92 10.60
N ILE A 35 18.47 8.93 10.37
CA ILE A 35 17.06 9.12 10.07
C ILE A 35 16.39 9.93 11.19
N GLY A 36 16.57 9.53 12.45
CA GLY A 36 15.99 10.26 13.58
C GLY A 36 16.44 11.72 13.64
N LYS A 37 17.72 12.00 13.37
CA LYS A 37 18.22 13.38 13.29
C LYS A 37 17.56 14.17 12.16
N GLN A 38 17.30 13.55 11.01
CA GLN A 38 16.61 14.20 9.89
C GLN A 38 15.14 14.46 10.21
N VAL A 39 14.44 13.51 10.83
CA VAL A 39 13.06 13.66 11.28
C VAL A 39 12.94 14.84 12.24
N HIS A 40 13.80 14.92 13.26
CA HIS A 40 13.81 16.07 14.18
C HIS A 40 14.11 17.39 13.48
N ALA A 41 15.04 17.43 12.53
CA ALA A 41 15.33 18.64 11.77
C ALA A 41 14.13 19.10 10.92
N VAL A 42 13.37 18.17 10.33
CA VAL A 42 12.12 18.49 9.62
C VAL A 42 11.07 19.03 10.60
N GLN A 43 10.92 18.41 11.77
CA GLN A 43 9.98 18.87 12.81
C GLN A 43 10.31 20.28 13.33
N GLU A 44 11.60 20.62 13.47
CA GLU A 44 12.03 21.97 13.82
C GLU A 44 11.69 22.98 12.70
N LEU A 45 11.99 22.64 11.45
CA LEU A 45 11.63 23.48 10.29
C LEU A 45 10.12 23.71 10.19
N GLU A 46 9.31 22.70 10.53
CA GLU A 46 7.86 22.78 10.53
C GLU A 46 7.31 23.81 11.52
N GLN A 47 8.02 24.15 12.60
CA GLN A 47 7.54 25.12 13.59
C GLN A 47 7.57 26.55 13.05
N ASP A 48 8.60 26.89 12.28
CA ASP A 48 8.89 28.27 11.90
C ASP A 48 8.68 28.60 10.41
N TRP A 49 8.69 27.59 9.52
CA TRP A 49 8.57 27.80 8.07
C TRP A 49 7.28 27.19 7.51
N LYS A 50 6.40 28.05 6.99
CA LYS A 50 5.08 27.67 6.45
C LYS A 50 4.88 28.15 5.01
N GLY A 51 3.93 27.52 4.32
CA GLY A 51 3.51 27.88 2.96
C GLY A 51 3.98 26.87 1.91
N LYS A 52 3.66 27.15 0.63
CA LYS A 52 3.85 26.21 -0.48
C LYS A 52 5.30 25.70 -0.62
N ALA A 53 6.27 26.62 -0.57
CA ALA A 53 7.69 26.24 -0.65
C ALA A 53 8.15 25.38 0.54
N ALA A 54 7.66 25.67 1.75
CA ALA A 54 7.94 24.87 2.93
C ALA A 54 7.36 23.46 2.79
N ASN A 55 6.12 23.35 2.29
CA ASN A 55 5.46 22.06 2.04
C ASN A 55 6.19 21.24 0.98
N ALA A 56 6.65 21.86 -0.11
CA ALA A 56 7.44 21.16 -1.14
C ALA A 56 8.78 20.65 -0.58
N ALA A 57 9.49 21.47 0.20
CA ALA A 57 10.75 21.08 0.83
C ALA A 57 10.57 19.94 1.85
N ARG A 58 9.50 20.01 2.66
CA ARG A 58 9.13 18.95 3.59
C ARG A 58 8.75 17.67 2.86
N GLY A 59 7.96 17.76 1.79
CA GLY A 59 7.62 16.60 0.96
C GLY A 59 8.87 15.91 0.42
N GLN A 60 9.84 16.67 -0.09
CA GLN A 60 11.14 16.11 -0.52
C GLN A 60 11.91 15.48 0.65
N ALA A 61 11.90 16.10 1.83
CA ALA A 61 12.59 15.56 3.00
C ALA A 61 11.95 14.24 3.47
N TYR A 62 10.62 14.18 3.55
CA TYR A 62 9.89 12.96 3.93
C TYR A 62 10.15 11.83 2.93
N ARG A 63 10.09 12.08 1.62
CA ARG A 63 10.45 11.07 0.60
C ARG A 63 11.88 10.53 0.79
N ASN A 64 12.83 11.42 1.04
CA ASN A 64 14.21 11.01 1.29
C ASN A 64 14.37 10.19 2.57
N ILE A 65 13.60 10.51 3.62
CA ILE A 65 13.60 9.76 4.88
C ILE A 65 12.94 8.39 4.67
N GLU A 66 11.82 8.30 3.96
CA GLU A 66 11.17 7.03 3.62
C GLU A 66 12.11 6.11 2.83
N HIS A 67 12.82 6.64 1.83
CA HIS A 67 13.84 5.87 1.09
C HIS A 67 14.96 5.36 2.00
N GLN A 68 15.42 6.17 2.95
CA GLN A 68 16.44 5.77 3.92
C GLN A 68 15.90 4.72 4.89
N HIS A 69 14.67 4.88 5.39
CA HIS A 69 13.99 3.90 6.23
C HIS A 69 13.84 2.57 5.49
N ARG A 70 13.40 2.59 4.24
CA ARG A 70 13.28 1.37 3.43
C ARG A 70 14.63 0.69 3.23
N PHE A 71 15.67 1.46 2.94
CA PHE A 71 17.02 0.93 2.83
C PHE A 71 17.50 0.34 4.15
N HIS A 72 17.22 1.00 5.28
CA HIS A 72 17.46 0.50 6.64
C HIS A 72 16.82 -0.88 6.86
N GLU A 73 15.52 -1.02 6.59
CA GLU A 73 14.80 -2.28 6.80
C GLU A 73 15.38 -3.44 5.96
N ILE A 74 15.80 -3.15 4.72
CA ILE A 74 16.45 -4.14 3.86
C ILE A 74 17.78 -4.58 4.45
N ILE A 75 18.65 -3.65 4.85
CA ILE A 75 19.98 -4.02 5.37
C ILE A 75 19.91 -4.69 6.74
N ASP A 76 18.97 -4.31 7.62
CA ASP A 76 18.77 -4.98 8.90
C ASP A 76 18.25 -6.42 8.70
N ALA A 77 17.27 -6.62 7.80
CA ALA A 77 16.79 -7.94 7.44
C ALA A 77 17.91 -8.83 6.87
N MET A 78 18.77 -8.27 6.01
CA MET A 78 19.95 -9.00 5.49
C MET A 78 20.92 -9.35 6.63
N ALA A 79 21.20 -8.41 7.52
CA ALA A 79 22.10 -8.62 8.66
C ALA A 79 21.59 -9.78 9.55
N ASN A 80 20.30 -9.77 9.89
CA ASN A 80 19.66 -10.82 10.68
C ASN A 80 19.74 -12.19 9.98
N ALA A 81 19.47 -12.24 8.67
CA ALA A 81 19.58 -13.47 7.88
C ALA A 81 21.03 -14.01 7.81
N MET A 82 22.01 -13.13 7.62
CA MET A 82 23.44 -13.49 7.60
C MET A 82 23.91 -14.06 8.93
N ILE A 83 23.55 -13.41 10.05
CA ILE A 83 23.91 -13.85 11.40
C ILE A 83 23.31 -15.23 11.68
N ALA A 84 21.98 -15.38 11.54
CA ALA A 84 21.29 -16.62 11.86
C ALA A 84 21.68 -17.77 10.92
N GLY A 85 21.74 -17.49 9.61
CA GLY A 85 22.12 -18.46 8.59
C GLY A 85 23.57 -18.91 8.71
N GLY A 86 24.50 -17.97 8.96
CA GLY A 86 25.91 -18.27 9.17
C GLY A 86 26.16 -19.11 10.43
N GLN A 87 25.46 -18.83 11.53
CA GLN A 87 25.51 -19.64 12.75
C GLN A 87 24.99 -21.07 12.52
N THR A 88 23.90 -21.21 11.77
CA THR A 88 23.33 -22.52 11.42
C THR A 88 24.30 -23.32 10.56
N LEU A 89 24.91 -22.69 9.55
CA LEU A 89 25.94 -23.31 8.71
C LEU A 89 27.18 -23.73 9.51
N ALA A 90 27.66 -22.89 10.43
CA ALA A 90 28.77 -23.23 11.31
C ALA A 90 28.45 -24.48 12.14
N THR A 91 27.25 -24.54 12.72
CA THR A 91 26.76 -25.68 13.51
C THR A 91 26.69 -26.96 12.67
N LEU A 92 26.10 -26.90 11.46
CA LEU A 92 25.99 -28.05 10.57
C LEU A 92 27.37 -28.55 10.09
N ARG A 93 28.28 -27.60 9.79
CA ARG A 93 29.67 -27.91 9.43
C ARG A 93 30.38 -28.65 10.56
N ASP A 94 30.33 -28.13 11.78
CA ASP A 94 31.02 -28.73 12.92
C ASP A 94 30.43 -30.10 13.26
N ALA A 95 29.10 -30.25 13.18
CA ALA A 95 28.45 -31.54 13.32
C ALA A 95 28.97 -32.57 12.29
N LEU A 96 29.03 -32.19 11.00
CA LEU A 96 29.55 -33.06 9.94
C LEU A 96 31.02 -33.43 10.18
N LEU A 97 31.86 -32.46 10.51
CA LEU A 97 33.30 -32.70 10.70
C LEU A 97 33.57 -33.56 11.93
N ASN A 98 32.83 -33.38 13.03
CA ASN A 98 32.91 -34.22 14.22
C ASN A 98 32.43 -35.65 13.94
N TRP A 99 31.33 -35.79 13.19
CA TRP A 99 30.83 -37.08 12.73
C TRP A 99 31.86 -37.81 11.86
N VAL A 100 32.38 -37.14 10.82
CA VAL A 100 33.39 -37.70 9.90
C VAL A 100 34.66 -38.08 10.66
N SER A 101 35.09 -37.25 11.62
CA SER A 101 36.24 -37.55 12.48
C SER A 101 36.03 -38.83 13.28
N THR A 102 34.85 -38.98 13.89
CA THR A 102 34.47 -40.18 14.65
C THR A 102 34.41 -41.42 13.76
N VAL A 103 33.70 -41.34 12.63
CA VAL A 103 33.54 -42.47 11.70
C VAL A 103 34.88 -42.90 11.10
N SER A 104 35.76 -41.94 10.78
CA SER A 104 37.09 -42.19 10.21
C SER A 104 38.06 -42.91 11.17
N GLN A 105 37.72 -43.03 12.46
CA GLN A 105 38.47 -43.88 13.40
C GLN A 105 38.19 -45.37 13.17
N MET A 106 37.04 -45.71 12.56
CA MET A 106 36.59 -47.09 12.40
C MET A 106 36.46 -47.55 10.95
N PHE A 107 36.19 -46.61 10.03
CA PHE A 107 35.89 -46.85 8.61
C PHE A 107 36.75 -45.94 7.71
N ASN A 108 36.74 -46.21 6.41
CA ASN A 108 37.22 -45.25 5.41
C ASN A 108 36.04 -44.35 5.00
N VAL A 109 36.28 -43.04 4.90
CA VAL A 109 35.27 -42.05 4.47
C VAL A 109 35.79 -41.33 3.25
N ALA A 110 35.12 -41.47 2.11
CA ALA A 110 35.41 -40.76 0.88
C ALA A 110 34.85 -39.33 0.91
N ASP A 111 35.34 -38.46 0.03
CA ASP A 111 34.94 -37.05 -0.01
C ASP A 111 33.44 -36.85 -0.30
N ASP A 112 32.88 -37.71 -1.14
CA ASP A 112 31.44 -37.71 -1.46
C ASP A 112 30.55 -38.17 -0.28
N GLY A 113 31.16 -38.61 0.82
CA GLY A 113 30.48 -39.08 2.03
C GLY A 113 30.26 -40.58 2.08
N VAL A 114 30.74 -41.34 1.10
CA VAL A 114 30.65 -42.81 1.11
C VAL A 114 31.58 -43.40 2.18
N VAL A 115 31.00 -44.22 3.04
CA VAL A 115 31.70 -44.91 4.13
C VAL A 115 31.90 -46.37 3.74
N THR A 116 33.15 -46.86 3.81
CA THR A 116 33.51 -48.26 3.50
C THR A 116 34.27 -48.93 4.64
N THR A 117 34.16 -50.26 4.71
CA THR A 117 34.82 -51.07 5.74
C THR A 117 36.35 -51.04 5.63
N ARG A 118 37.04 -51.24 6.76
CA ARG A 118 38.50 -51.39 6.82
C ARG A 118 38.91 -52.36 7.93
N PRO A 119 40.04 -53.08 7.82
CA PRO A 119 40.48 -54.01 8.86
C PRO A 119 40.59 -53.37 10.25
N PRO A 120 40.18 -54.06 11.34
CA PRO A 120 39.67 -55.44 11.40
C PRO A 120 38.15 -55.57 11.18
N ARG A 121 37.45 -54.47 10.86
CA ARG A 121 35.98 -54.40 10.76
C ARG A 121 35.54 -54.64 9.32
N THR A 122 35.55 -55.91 8.91
CA THR A 122 35.20 -56.36 7.55
C THR A 122 34.08 -57.40 7.58
N GLY A 123 33.34 -57.55 6.47
CA GLY A 123 32.26 -58.52 6.31
C GLY A 123 30.84 -57.97 6.55
N GLY A 124 29.83 -58.77 6.22
CA GLY A 124 28.45 -58.29 5.95
C GLY A 124 27.78 -57.47 7.07
N ALA A 125 28.02 -57.75 8.34
CA ALA A 125 27.48 -56.93 9.44
C ALA A 125 28.11 -55.53 9.48
N TRP A 126 29.41 -55.42 9.21
CA TRP A 126 30.12 -54.15 9.16
C TRP A 126 29.81 -53.36 7.88
N ASP A 127 29.56 -54.05 6.76
CA ASP A 127 29.13 -53.42 5.51
C ASP A 127 27.75 -52.76 5.66
N ASN A 128 26.81 -53.39 6.39
CA ASN A 128 25.51 -52.78 6.73
C ASN A 128 25.65 -51.52 7.59
N ILE A 129 26.59 -51.51 8.54
CA ILE A 129 26.89 -50.33 9.37
C ILE A 129 27.50 -49.23 8.49
N ALA A 130 28.46 -49.55 7.63
CA ALA A 130 29.08 -48.60 6.70
C ALA A 130 28.05 -47.98 5.75
N ALA A 131 27.11 -48.78 5.22
CA ALA A 131 26.00 -48.28 4.41
C ALA A 131 25.07 -47.33 5.19
N THR A 132 24.81 -47.61 6.47
CA THR A 132 24.02 -46.73 7.34
C THR A 132 24.75 -45.42 7.61
N PHE A 133 26.05 -45.48 7.92
CA PHE A 133 26.86 -44.28 8.13
C PHE A 133 27.02 -43.43 6.87
N THR A 134 27.07 -44.06 5.69
CA THR A 134 27.01 -43.36 4.40
C THR A 134 25.74 -42.51 4.31
N LYS A 135 24.56 -43.08 4.62
CA LYS A 135 23.29 -42.33 4.62
C LYS A 135 23.31 -41.17 5.62
N CYS A 136 23.82 -41.38 6.83
CA CYS A 136 23.97 -40.32 7.82
C CYS A 136 24.87 -39.18 7.31
N THR A 137 26.05 -39.51 6.78
CA THR A 137 26.98 -38.52 6.23
C THR A 137 26.37 -37.74 5.05
N HIS A 138 25.72 -38.44 4.11
CA HIS A 138 25.00 -37.79 3.00
C HIS A 138 23.90 -36.84 3.48
N ASN A 139 23.12 -37.24 4.49
CA ASN A 139 22.08 -36.39 5.06
C ASN A 139 22.67 -35.12 5.71
N MET A 140 23.82 -35.22 6.37
CA MET A 140 24.51 -34.06 6.97
C MET A 140 25.09 -33.12 5.91
N ILE A 141 25.72 -33.65 4.86
CA ILE A 141 26.19 -32.86 3.71
C ILE A 141 24.99 -32.14 3.06
N LYS A 142 23.89 -32.87 2.81
CA LYS A 142 22.67 -32.32 2.23
C LYS A 142 22.09 -31.19 3.09
N ALA A 143 21.99 -31.39 4.40
CA ALA A 143 21.48 -30.36 5.32
C ALA A 143 22.30 -29.07 5.25
N PHE A 144 23.64 -29.17 5.21
CA PHE A 144 24.50 -27.99 5.03
C PHE A 144 24.25 -27.29 3.69
N MET A 145 24.19 -28.06 2.59
CA MET A 145 23.98 -27.50 1.25
C MET A 145 22.60 -26.88 1.07
N ASP A 146 21.56 -27.50 1.61
CA ASP A 146 20.20 -26.97 1.61
C ASP A 146 20.16 -25.65 2.39
N GLN A 147 20.80 -25.59 3.57
CA GLN A 147 20.86 -24.38 4.37
C GLN A 147 21.62 -23.25 3.66
N ASP A 148 22.73 -23.55 2.99
CA ASP A 148 23.52 -22.58 2.21
C ASP A 148 22.69 -21.98 1.08
N GLN A 149 21.99 -22.84 0.33
CA GLN A 149 21.08 -22.41 -0.73
C GLN A 149 19.90 -21.61 -0.19
N ASN A 150 19.31 -22.02 0.94
CA ASN A 150 18.20 -21.31 1.58
C ASN A 150 18.63 -19.92 2.06
N LEU A 151 19.82 -19.80 2.65
CA LEU A 151 20.38 -18.51 3.04
C LEU A 151 20.60 -17.62 1.80
N ALA A 152 21.24 -18.14 0.75
CA ALA A 152 21.47 -17.39 -0.48
C ALA A 152 20.16 -16.91 -1.13
N ASN A 153 19.13 -17.77 -1.16
CA ASN A 153 17.81 -17.40 -1.67
C ASN A 153 17.17 -16.32 -0.79
N SER A 154 17.26 -16.45 0.53
CA SER A 154 16.71 -15.45 1.47
C SER A 154 17.37 -14.09 1.28
N LEU A 155 18.71 -14.04 1.17
CA LEU A 155 19.42 -12.79 0.92
C LEU A 155 19.06 -12.16 -0.42
N LYS A 156 18.86 -12.97 -1.47
CA LYS A 156 18.41 -12.48 -2.78
C LYS A 156 17.00 -11.89 -2.70
N THR A 157 16.09 -12.56 -2.00
CA THR A 157 14.71 -12.10 -1.79
C THR A 157 14.69 -10.78 -1.03
N ILE A 158 15.45 -10.66 0.05
CA ILE A 158 15.56 -9.43 0.85
C ILE A 158 16.14 -8.28 0.03
N ALA A 159 17.22 -8.53 -0.73
CA ALA A 159 17.81 -7.52 -1.61
C ALA A 159 16.85 -7.03 -2.72
N GLY A 160 15.81 -7.81 -3.05
CA GLY A 160 14.74 -7.42 -3.95
C GLY A 160 13.64 -6.58 -3.30
N GLY A 161 13.77 -6.22 -2.01
CA GLY A 161 12.80 -5.46 -1.23
C GLY A 161 11.91 -6.30 -0.32
N ASN A 162 11.94 -7.64 -0.41
CA ASN A 162 11.01 -8.46 0.37
C ASN A 162 11.55 -8.68 1.79
N THR A 163 11.08 -7.86 2.72
CA THR A 163 11.52 -7.84 4.12
C THR A 163 10.69 -8.80 4.97
N PRO A 164 11.30 -9.82 5.63
CA PRO A 164 10.56 -10.81 6.40
C PRO A 164 9.73 -10.18 7.53
N GLY A 165 8.54 -10.74 7.78
CA GLY A 165 7.69 -10.34 8.91
C GLY A 165 6.60 -9.31 8.59
N ASN A 166 6.62 -8.72 7.40
CA ASN A 166 5.54 -7.82 6.93
C ASN A 166 4.32 -8.56 6.39
N ASN A 167 4.44 -9.90 6.29
CA ASN A 167 3.36 -10.78 5.91
C ASN A 167 2.21 -10.67 6.91
N PRO A 168 0.99 -10.35 6.47
CA PRO A 168 -0.12 -10.24 7.39
C PRO A 168 -0.40 -11.64 8.00
N LYS A 169 -0.71 -11.74 9.31
CA LYS A 169 -0.97 -13.02 10.04
C LYS A 169 -2.35 -13.69 9.79
N PRO A 170 -2.49 -14.92 9.28
CA PRO A 170 -3.77 -15.49 8.84
C PRO A 170 -4.94 -15.22 9.79
N VAL A 171 -6.04 -14.64 9.27
CA VAL A 171 -7.27 -14.48 10.04
C VAL A 171 -8.04 -15.81 9.96
N PRO A 172 -8.43 -16.43 11.08
CA PRO A 172 -9.19 -17.68 11.05
C PRO A 172 -10.46 -17.54 10.19
N GLY A 173 -10.66 -18.48 9.27
CA GLY A 173 -11.82 -18.50 8.37
C GLY A 173 -11.64 -17.75 7.05
N PHE A 174 -10.52 -17.07 6.84
CA PHE A 174 -10.18 -16.37 5.60
C PHE A 174 -8.95 -16.96 4.93
N THR A 175 -8.80 -16.71 3.63
CA THR A 175 -7.55 -16.97 2.92
C THR A 175 -6.42 -16.12 3.52
N PRO A 176 -5.16 -16.58 3.47
CA PRO A 176 -4.03 -15.71 3.79
C PRO A 176 -4.15 -14.41 3.00
N GLY A 177 -3.90 -13.29 3.68
CA GLY A 177 -3.95 -11.98 3.03
C GLY A 177 -2.86 -11.90 1.99
N ILE A 178 -3.06 -11.03 1.00
CA ILE A 178 -2.04 -10.76 0.00
C ILE A 178 -0.82 -10.18 0.72
N ASP A 179 0.35 -10.76 0.47
CA ASP A 179 1.62 -10.25 0.96
C ASP A 179 1.88 -8.90 0.28
N PRO A 180 1.99 -7.78 1.04
CA PRO A 180 2.29 -6.48 0.45
C PRO A 180 3.58 -6.48 -0.37
N ASP A 181 4.57 -7.26 0.04
CA ASP A 181 5.81 -7.43 -0.72
C ASP A 181 5.59 -8.15 -2.06
N GLY A 182 4.47 -8.88 -2.22
CA GLY A 182 4.09 -9.55 -3.46
C GLY A 182 3.81 -8.60 -4.63
N PHE A 183 3.63 -7.30 -4.36
CA PHE A 183 3.48 -6.28 -5.38
C PHE A 183 4.81 -5.90 -6.04
N ASN A 184 5.94 -6.10 -5.34
CA ASN A 184 7.25 -5.63 -5.78
C ASN A 184 7.61 -6.16 -7.17
N ASN A 185 7.63 -5.27 -8.17
CA ASN A 185 7.85 -5.65 -9.58
C ASN A 185 8.77 -4.70 -10.36
N GLY A 186 9.38 -3.74 -9.68
CA GLY A 186 10.25 -2.72 -10.26
C GLY A 186 9.54 -1.47 -10.78
N GLN A 187 8.20 -1.48 -10.87
CA GLN A 187 7.38 -0.27 -11.04
C GLN A 187 6.67 0.13 -9.76
N ILE A 188 6.33 -0.85 -8.91
CA ILE A 188 5.76 -0.63 -7.59
C ILE A 188 6.61 -1.32 -6.53
N GLY A 189 6.78 -0.66 -5.40
CA GLY A 189 7.52 -1.14 -4.24
C GLY A 189 6.76 -0.88 -2.95
N PHE A 190 6.62 -1.89 -2.09
CA PHE A 190 6.04 -1.72 -0.75
C PHE A 190 6.97 -0.89 0.13
N GLU A 191 6.41 0.09 0.83
CA GLU A 191 7.11 0.94 1.80
C GLU A 191 6.74 0.56 3.23
N GLN A 192 5.44 0.53 3.55
CA GLN A 192 4.96 0.20 4.89
C GLN A 192 3.48 -0.15 4.92
N THR A 193 3.06 -0.88 5.96
CA THR A 193 1.65 -1.05 6.28
C THR A 193 1.10 0.25 6.86
N MET A 194 -0.07 0.66 6.39
CA MET A 194 -0.80 1.84 6.86
C MET A 194 -1.97 1.37 7.73
N ALA A 195 -3.19 1.76 7.40
CA ALA A 195 -4.36 1.54 8.24
C ALA A 195 -4.95 0.14 8.08
N GLY A 196 -5.43 -0.46 9.16
CA GLY A 196 -5.98 -1.83 9.12
C GLY A 196 -4.87 -2.88 9.14
N PHE A 197 -5.11 -4.10 8.64
CA PHE A 197 -4.18 -5.25 8.68
C PHE A 197 -3.84 -5.86 10.05
N GLY A 198 -4.23 -5.23 11.16
CA GLY A 198 -3.96 -5.73 12.51
C GLY A 198 -4.73 -7.00 12.87
N ASP A 199 -4.21 -7.75 13.84
CA ASP A 199 -4.95 -8.80 14.53
C ASP A 199 -6.27 -8.20 15.07
N PRO A 200 -7.44 -8.77 14.73
CA PRO A 200 -8.73 -8.17 15.06
C PRO A 200 -9.01 -8.01 16.56
N ALA A 201 -8.28 -8.74 17.43
CA ALA A 201 -8.48 -8.73 18.87
C ALA A 201 -7.45 -7.88 19.62
N THR A 202 -6.29 -7.60 19.01
CA THR A 202 -5.18 -6.88 19.65
C THR A 202 -4.72 -5.64 18.88
N GLY A 203 -5.16 -5.46 17.63
CA GLY A 203 -4.64 -4.44 16.71
C GLY A 203 -3.20 -4.69 16.24
N ALA A 204 -2.55 -5.77 16.67
CA ALA A 204 -1.13 -6.02 16.40
C ALA A 204 -0.87 -6.37 14.92
N GLY A 205 0.09 -5.70 14.28
CA GLY A 205 0.44 -5.92 12.87
C GLY A 205 -0.25 -4.97 11.88
N GLY A 206 -0.98 -3.99 12.39
CA GLY A 206 -1.62 -2.92 11.63
C GLY A 206 -1.40 -1.57 12.31
N VAL A 207 -1.47 -0.49 11.54
CA VAL A 207 -1.45 0.88 12.09
C VAL A 207 -2.91 1.40 12.10
N GLY A 208 -3.29 2.30 13.01
CA GLY A 208 -4.66 2.84 13.09
C GLY A 208 -5.44 2.47 14.35
N VAL A 209 -6.77 2.48 14.26
CA VAL A 209 -7.67 2.24 15.41
C VAL A 209 -7.62 0.76 15.81
N PRO A 210 -7.26 0.42 17.07
CA PRO A 210 -7.19 -0.96 17.52
C PRO A 210 -8.51 -1.72 17.30
N ASN A 211 -8.42 -2.99 16.90
CA ASN A 211 -9.56 -3.87 16.64
C ASN A 211 -10.48 -3.44 15.48
N THR A 212 -9.94 -2.67 14.52
CA THR A 212 -10.65 -2.27 13.31
C THR A 212 -9.89 -2.59 12.03
N ASN A 213 -10.64 -2.80 10.95
CA ASN A 213 -10.17 -2.97 9.59
C ASN A 213 -10.85 -1.90 8.72
N THR A 214 -10.13 -1.36 7.75
CA THR A 214 -10.57 -0.22 6.94
C THR A 214 -9.97 -0.27 5.54
N ASP A 215 -10.49 0.54 4.62
CA ASP A 215 -9.93 0.71 3.29
C ASP A 215 -9.76 2.19 2.86
N LEU A 216 -9.44 2.37 1.58
CA LEU A 216 -9.16 3.59 0.83
C LEU A 216 -7.91 4.35 1.26
N SER A 217 -7.87 4.91 2.47
CA SER A 217 -6.77 5.77 2.94
C SER A 217 -6.42 6.92 1.99
N ILE A 218 -7.42 7.67 1.54
CA ILE A 218 -7.27 8.82 0.67
C ILE A 218 -6.31 9.82 1.31
N MET A 219 -5.15 10.06 0.70
CA MET A 219 -4.10 10.88 1.28
C MET A 219 -4.38 12.37 1.07
N GLY A 220 -4.12 13.18 2.09
CA GLY A 220 -4.29 14.62 2.06
C GLY A 220 -3.32 15.33 3.00
N MET A 221 -3.20 16.64 2.81
CA MET A 221 -2.35 17.49 3.66
C MET A 221 -3.19 18.65 4.19
N THR A 222 -3.14 18.93 5.48
CA THR A 222 -3.84 20.12 6.03
C THR A 222 -3.20 21.41 5.51
N PRO A 223 -3.88 22.56 5.56
CA PRO A 223 -3.28 23.85 5.19
C PRO A 223 -1.94 24.16 5.90
N GLU A 224 -1.78 23.66 7.13
CA GLU A 224 -0.57 23.80 7.95
C GLU A 224 0.53 22.79 7.62
N GLY A 225 0.23 21.83 6.75
CA GLY A 225 1.17 20.87 6.22
C GLY A 225 1.06 19.44 6.78
N ARG A 226 0.13 19.15 7.70
CA ARG A 226 0.07 17.83 8.36
C ARG A 226 -0.48 16.77 7.42
N LEU A 227 0.17 15.60 7.33
CA LEU A 227 -0.34 14.47 6.57
C LEU A 227 -1.53 13.84 7.27
N PHE A 228 -2.56 13.52 6.51
CA PHE A 228 -3.67 12.70 6.97
C PHE A 228 -4.13 11.76 5.87
N THR A 229 -4.86 10.72 6.27
CA THR A 229 -5.62 9.87 5.35
C THR A 229 -7.08 9.85 5.76
N ILE A 230 -7.98 9.81 4.78
CA ILE A 230 -9.40 9.58 4.99
C ILE A 230 -9.75 8.14 4.60
N GLN A 231 -10.29 7.40 5.55
CA GLN A 231 -10.53 5.97 5.39
C GLN A 231 -11.95 5.75 4.90
N GLY A 232 -12.14 4.72 4.07
CA GLY A 232 -13.44 4.28 3.63
C GLY A 232 -14.18 3.51 4.71
N ASP A 233 -14.93 2.50 4.29
CA ASP A 233 -15.73 1.67 5.19
C ASP A 233 -14.84 1.09 6.30
N THR A 234 -15.21 1.29 7.57
CA THR A 234 -14.47 0.78 8.73
C THR A 234 -15.34 -0.16 9.56
N GLY A 235 -14.80 -1.34 9.89
CA GLY A 235 -15.48 -2.37 10.67
C GLY A 235 -14.58 -3.01 11.72
N LYS A 236 -15.17 -3.71 12.69
CA LYS A 236 -14.45 -4.55 13.65
C LYS A 236 -14.06 -5.88 13.00
N GLY A 237 -12.77 -6.03 12.71
CA GLY A 237 -12.26 -7.19 12.00
C GLY A 237 -12.85 -7.32 10.59
N MET A 238 -12.82 -8.54 10.06
CA MET A 238 -13.33 -8.87 8.71
C MET A 238 -14.75 -9.43 8.75
N ASN A 239 -15.50 -9.26 7.65
CA ASN A 239 -16.83 -9.83 7.49
C ASN A 239 -16.81 -11.37 7.41
N GLN A 240 -17.31 -12.03 8.46
CA GLN A 240 -17.34 -13.50 8.54
C GLN A 240 -18.35 -14.15 7.57
N ASP A 241 -19.33 -13.39 7.10
CA ASP A 241 -20.41 -13.91 6.25
C ASP A 241 -19.95 -14.04 4.79
N THR A 242 -19.09 -13.13 4.32
CA THR A 242 -18.57 -13.16 2.93
C THR A 242 -17.44 -14.15 2.76
N LYS A 243 -16.62 -14.37 3.82
CA LYS A 243 -15.37 -15.18 3.80
C LYS A 243 -14.36 -14.79 2.72
N SER A 244 -14.61 -13.71 1.99
CA SER A 244 -13.86 -13.25 0.83
C SER A 244 -13.41 -11.80 0.95
N GLY A 245 -13.63 -11.14 2.10
CA GLY A 245 -13.12 -9.80 2.41
C GLY A 245 -14.21 -8.82 2.89
N GLY A 246 -13.81 -7.57 3.11
CA GLY A 246 -14.70 -6.48 3.53
C GLY A 246 -14.77 -6.24 5.05
N PRO A 247 -15.38 -5.11 5.45
CA PRO A 247 -15.45 -4.70 6.85
C PRO A 247 -16.35 -5.65 7.65
N GLY A 248 -15.91 -6.04 8.84
CA GLY A 248 -16.74 -6.74 9.81
C GLY A 248 -17.85 -5.86 10.38
N THR A 249 -18.36 -6.23 11.55
CA THR A 249 -19.42 -5.45 12.21
C THR A 249 -18.93 -4.04 12.51
N ARG A 250 -19.69 -3.04 12.06
CA ARG A 250 -19.39 -1.63 12.33
C ARG A 250 -19.37 -1.36 13.85
N PRO A 251 -18.36 -0.65 14.38
CA PRO A 251 -18.36 -0.27 15.79
C PRO A 251 -19.61 0.55 16.13
N THR A 252 -20.06 0.50 17.40
CA THR A 252 -21.11 1.40 17.88
C THR A 252 -20.51 2.72 18.35
N ARG A 253 -21.32 3.80 18.32
CA ARG A 253 -20.88 5.15 18.71
C ARG A 253 -20.27 5.18 20.11
N GLU A 254 -20.74 4.31 21.00
CA GLU A 254 -20.26 4.15 22.37
C GLU A 254 -18.87 3.49 22.44
N GLU A 255 -18.52 2.70 21.42
CA GLU A 255 -17.22 2.04 21.25
C GLU A 255 -16.21 2.90 20.48
N GLY A 256 -16.55 4.17 20.23
CA GLY A 256 -15.70 5.13 19.52
C GLY A 256 -15.79 5.06 18.00
N GLY A 257 -16.70 4.27 17.42
CA GLY A 257 -16.95 4.31 15.97
C GLY A 257 -18.44 4.37 15.66
N GLY A 258 -18.87 5.30 14.84
CA GLY A 258 -20.26 5.66 14.66
C GLY A 258 -20.42 6.53 13.42
N GLY A 259 -20.14 5.96 12.24
CA GLY A 259 -20.02 6.69 10.98
C GLY A 259 -19.15 6.02 9.91
N ASN A 260 -18.56 4.85 10.22
CA ASN A 260 -17.94 3.88 9.30
C ASN A 260 -16.84 4.42 8.39
N ASN A 261 -16.27 5.57 8.73
CA ASN A 261 -15.07 6.13 8.13
C ASN A 261 -14.31 6.89 9.21
N ASN A 262 -13.01 7.11 8.99
CA ASN A 262 -12.15 7.80 9.94
C ASN A 262 -11.20 8.72 9.21
N ILE A 263 -10.68 9.73 9.89
CA ILE A 263 -9.49 10.46 9.45
C ILE A 263 -8.36 10.11 10.40
N ILE A 264 -7.25 9.64 9.85
CA ILE A 264 -6.02 9.36 10.60
C ILE A 264 -5.02 10.43 10.24
N PHE A 265 -4.55 11.17 11.23
CA PHE A 265 -3.40 12.03 11.08
C PHE A 265 -2.12 11.27 11.39
N TRP A 266 -1.10 11.53 10.58
CA TRP A 266 0.15 10.79 10.62
C TRP A 266 1.29 11.71 11.05
N LYS A 267 2.25 11.12 11.75
CA LYS A 267 3.57 11.71 11.98
C LYS A 267 4.64 10.68 11.69
N MET A 268 5.82 11.16 11.35
CA MET A 268 6.99 10.30 11.24
C MET A 268 7.63 10.13 12.62
N ASP A 269 7.90 8.89 13.02
CA ASP A 269 8.66 8.59 14.23
C ASP A 269 10.17 8.76 14.02
N ASP A 270 10.95 8.60 15.09
CA ASP A 270 12.40 8.78 15.07
C ASP A 270 13.13 7.73 14.19
N HIS A 271 12.41 6.75 13.65
CA HIS A 271 12.91 5.71 12.76
C HIS A 271 12.52 5.96 11.28
N GLY A 272 11.86 7.08 10.98
CA GLY A 272 11.46 7.43 9.62
C GLY A 272 10.17 6.74 9.17
N LYS A 273 9.43 6.13 10.09
CA LYS A 273 8.19 5.41 9.80
C LYS A 273 6.98 6.27 10.09
N TRP A 274 5.93 6.18 9.27
CA TRP A 274 4.68 6.86 9.59
C TRP A 274 3.91 6.09 10.66
N VAL A 275 3.54 6.80 11.72
CA VAL A 275 2.76 6.30 12.85
C VAL A 275 1.53 7.16 13.08
N VAL A 276 0.50 6.56 13.69
CA VAL A 276 -0.72 7.31 14.08
C VAL A 276 -0.34 8.41 15.05
N ASP A 277 -0.81 9.61 14.76
CA ASP A 277 -0.73 10.74 15.69
C ASP A 277 -2.10 11.01 16.33
N GLU A 278 -3.14 11.13 15.51
CA GLU A 278 -4.49 11.44 15.96
C GLU A 278 -5.52 10.75 15.06
N VAL A 279 -6.68 10.42 15.63
CA VAL A 279 -7.81 9.86 14.87
C VAL A 279 -9.05 10.71 15.12
N VAL A 280 -9.71 11.12 14.04
CA VAL A 280 -11.06 11.68 14.06
C VAL A 280 -12.01 10.62 13.56
N ASN A 281 -12.87 10.15 14.47
CA ASN A 281 -13.88 9.16 14.14
C ASN A 281 -15.12 9.84 13.57
N ASP A 282 -15.70 9.23 12.54
CA ASP A 282 -17.02 9.58 12.01
C ASP A 282 -17.19 11.01 11.50
N PRO A 283 -16.24 11.54 10.71
CA PRO A 283 -16.37 12.88 10.15
C PRO A 283 -17.59 13.02 9.23
N PHE A 284 -17.97 11.97 8.48
CA PHE A 284 -19.05 12.03 7.50
C PHE A 284 -20.24 11.19 7.92
N LYS A 285 -21.28 11.85 8.40
CA LYS A 285 -22.48 11.19 8.92
C LYS A 285 -23.49 10.91 7.81
N PRO A 286 -24.06 9.69 7.75
CA PRO A 286 -25.12 9.37 6.80
C PRO A 286 -26.38 10.19 7.10
N LEU A 287 -27.17 10.43 6.05
CA LEU A 287 -28.51 11.00 6.20
C LEU A 287 -29.41 10.01 6.95
N LYS A 288 -30.24 10.52 7.88
CA LYS A 288 -31.18 9.71 8.66
C LYS A 288 -32.60 9.81 8.12
N ARG A 289 -33.31 8.68 8.10
CA ARG A 289 -34.77 8.61 7.93
C ARG A 289 -35.48 9.08 9.20
N SER A 290 -36.79 9.30 9.10
CA SER A 290 -37.64 9.73 10.23
C SER A 290 -37.67 8.72 11.39
N ASP A 291 -37.41 7.45 11.12
CA ASP A 291 -37.30 6.38 12.11
C ASP A 291 -35.90 6.24 12.72
N GLY A 292 -34.95 7.09 12.32
CA GLY A 292 -33.56 7.07 12.78
C GLY A 292 -32.63 6.08 12.06
N SER A 293 -33.14 5.32 11.07
CA SER A 293 -32.32 4.46 10.21
C SER A 293 -31.50 5.28 9.20
N ASP A 294 -30.37 4.75 8.74
CA ASP A 294 -29.55 5.38 7.70
C ASP A 294 -30.21 5.27 6.33
N VAL A 295 -30.32 6.39 5.60
CA VAL A 295 -30.85 6.42 4.23
C VAL A 295 -29.99 5.57 3.31
N ASP A 296 -28.68 5.81 3.37
CA ASP A 296 -27.66 5.17 2.58
C ASP A 296 -26.98 4.07 3.42
N ILE A 297 -26.65 2.95 2.80
CA ILE A 297 -25.99 1.83 3.52
C ILE A 297 -24.52 2.14 3.80
N SER A 298 -23.91 3.06 3.06
CA SER A 298 -22.55 3.55 3.32
C SER A 298 -22.36 4.98 2.82
N THR A 299 -21.54 5.75 3.53
CA THR A 299 -21.05 7.08 3.12
C THR A 299 -19.53 6.98 3.03
N ILE A 300 -19.02 6.97 1.81
CA ILE A 300 -17.63 6.60 1.52
C ILE A 300 -16.92 7.82 0.93
N PRO A 301 -15.82 8.29 1.53
CA PRO A 301 -15.02 9.37 0.95
C PRO A 301 -14.43 8.95 -0.39
N THR A 302 -14.28 9.90 -1.31
CA THR A 302 -13.72 9.68 -2.65
C THR A 302 -12.53 10.58 -2.95
N SER A 303 -12.45 11.76 -2.33
CA SER A 303 -11.34 12.70 -2.50
C SER A 303 -11.21 13.66 -1.34
N THR A 304 -10.04 14.29 -1.21
CA THR A 304 -9.78 15.39 -0.29
C THR A 304 -8.91 16.45 -0.93
N PHE A 305 -9.14 17.73 -0.61
CA PHE A 305 -8.36 18.85 -1.15
C PHE A 305 -8.50 20.10 -0.29
N ASN A 306 -7.63 21.09 -0.53
CA ASN A 306 -7.71 22.41 0.10
C ASN A 306 -8.13 23.47 -0.91
N ALA A 307 -9.04 24.35 -0.50
CA ALA A 307 -9.41 25.54 -1.26
C ALA A 307 -9.77 26.68 -0.30
N ASN A 308 -9.33 27.90 -0.59
CA ASN A 308 -9.60 29.11 0.22
C ASN A 308 -9.31 28.94 1.73
N GLY A 309 -8.24 28.24 2.09
CA GLY A 309 -7.86 28.01 3.49
C GLY A 309 -8.78 27.04 4.25
N LYS A 310 -9.66 26.30 3.57
CA LYS A 310 -10.48 25.24 4.14
C LYS A 310 -10.11 23.90 3.53
N MET A 311 -10.39 22.84 4.28
CA MET A 311 -10.30 21.47 3.82
C MET A 311 -11.65 21.02 3.30
N TYR A 312 -11.66 20.27 2.20
CA TYR A 312 -12.86 19.71 1.59
C TYR A 312 -12.67 18.21 1.36
N ALA A 313 -13.76 17.47 1.47
CA ALA A 313 -13.81 16.05 1.14
C ALA A 313 -15.07 15.75 0.36
N SER A 314 -14.95 15.00 -0.73
CA SER A 314 -16.11 14.45 -1.44
C SER A 314 -16.45 13.08 -0.88
N VAL A 315 -17.74 12.80 -0.79
CA VAL A 315 -18.26 11.50 -0.35
C VAL A 315 -19.28 10.99 -1.34
N MET A 316 -19.26 9.70 -1.62
CA MET A 316 -20.33 9.00 -2.33
C MET A 316 -21.25 8.34 -1.31
N ASN A 317 -22.55 8.48 -1.54
CA ASN A 317 -23.59 7.90 -0.70
C ASN A 317 -24.15 6.65 -1.39
N VAL A 318 -23.76 5.48 -0.90
CA VAL A 318 -24.10 4.18 -1.48
C VAL A 318 -25.48 3.75 -0.99
N ASN A 319 -26.40 3.55 -1.92
CA ASN A 319 -27.76 3.09 -1.64
C ASN A 319 -27.81 1.58 -1.42
N HIS A 320 -27.19 0.80 -2.32
CA HIS A 320 -27.12 -0.66 -2.23
C HIS A 320 -25.91 -1.23 -2.99
N TRP A 321 -25.53 -2.47 -2.66
CA TRP A 321 -24.55 -3.26 -3.39
C TRP A 321 -25.29 -4.14 -4.42
N ASN A 322 -24.81 -4.21 -5.66
CA ASN A 322 -25.33 -5.13 -6.68
C ASN A 322 -24.74 -6.55 -6.58
N GLY A 323 -23.84 -6.77 -5.62
CA GLY A 323 -23.19 -8.06 -5.36
C GLY A 323 -21.79 -8.18 -5.98
N ALA A 324 -21.17 -9.34 -5.76
CA ALA A 324 -19.81 -9.60 -6.21
C ALA A 324 -19.72 -9.69 -7.76
N PRO A 325 -18.56 -9.36 -8.36
CA PRO A 325 -18.31 -9.47 -9.81
C PRO A 325 -18.76 -10.81 -10.42
N GLU A 326 -18.55 -11.91 -9.68
CA GLU A 326 -18.85 -13.29 -10.11
C GLU A 326 -20.35 -13.57 -10.25
N THR A 327 -21.18 -12.86 -9.49
CA THR A 327 -22.61 -13.16 -9.33
C THR A 327 -23.53 -12.12 -9.98
N ARG A 328 -22.99 -10.95 -10.32
CA ARG A 328 -23.77 -9.85 -10.89
C ARG A 328 -23.77 -9.87 -12.41
N PRO A 329 -24.82 -9.36 -13.08
CA PRO A 329 -24.85 -9.26 -14.53
C PRO A 329 -23.63 -8.51 -15.08
N ARG A 330 -23.05 -9.05 -16.16
CA ARG A 330 -21.87 -8.46 -16.78
C ARG A 330 -22.18 -7.04 -17.26
N GLY A 331 -21.35 -6.08 -16.85
CA GLY A 331 -21.52 -4.68 -17.24
C GLY A 331 -22.24 -3.82 -16.20
N GLU A 332 -22.71 -4.40 -15.09
CA GLU A 332 -23.30 -3.63 -13.99
C GLU A 332 -22.24 -3.17 -12.98
N SER A 333 -22.46 -1.98 -12.43
CA SER A 333 -21.71 -1.44 -11.30
C SER A 333 -21.81 -2.36 -10.07
N GLY A 334 -20.75 -2.43 -9.26
CA GLY A 334 -20.73 -3.22 -8.02
C GLY A 334 -21.54 -2.59 -6.89
N TRP A 335 -21.78 -1.28 -6.97
CA TRP A 335 -22.55 -0.51 -6.00
C TRP A 335 -23.27 0.65 -6.65
N VAL A 336 -24.50 0.92 -6.22
CA VAL A 336 -25.29 2.02 -6.75
C VAL A 336 -25.30 3.16 -5.74
N THR A 337 -24.92 4.35 -6.17
CA THR A 337 -25.00 5.55 -5.34
C THR A 337 -26.35 6.23 -5.50
N ARG A 338 -26.83 6.87 -4.43
CA ARG A 338 -27.92 7.85 -4.48
C ARG A 338 -27.41 9.19 -4.97
N SER A 339 -26.23 9.58 -4.48
CA SER A 339 -25.62 10.89 -4.73
C SER A 339 -24.14 10.89 -4.39
N SER A 340 -23.47 11.95 -4.82
CA SER A 340 -22.20 12.38 -4.23
C SER A 340 -22.32 13.79 -3.66
N GLU A 341 -21.65 14.05 -2.55
CA GLU A 341 -21.79 15.26 -1.76
C GLU A 341 -20.42 15.80 -1.36
N LEU A 342 -20.36 17.09 -1.01
CA LEU A 342 -19.14 17.72 -0.54
C LEU A 342 -19.26 18.20 0.92
N TRP A 343 -18.23 17.90 1.70
CA TRP A 343 -18.06 18.30 3.08
C TRP A 343 -16.90 19.28 3.22
N VAL A 344 -16.95 20.11 4.25
CA VAL A 344 -15.94 21.14 4.55
C VAL A 344 -15.53 21.11 6.01
N SER A 345 -14.25 21.37 6.26
CA SER A 345 -13.69 21.61 7.59
C SER A 345 -12.93 22.94 7.61
N GLY A 346 -13.15 23.71 8.68
CA GLY A 346 -12.47 24.98 8.95
C GLY A 346 -11.50 24.93 10.13
N ASP A 347 -11.29 23.77 10.74
CA ASP A 347 -10.54 23.60 11.99
C ASP A 347 -9.42 22.54 11.89
N GLY A 348 -8.86 22.39 10.69
CA GLY A 348 -7.78 21.44 10.43
C GLY A 348 -8.24 19.99 10.35
N GLY A 349 -9.49 19.74 9.93
CA GLY A 349 -10.03 18.41 9.70
C GLY A 349 -10.61 17.74 10.94
N LYS A 350 -10.83 18.49 12.03
CA LYS A 350 -11.37 17.96 13.30
C LYS A 350 -12.88 17.88 13.30
N THR A 351 -13.54 18.86 12.71
CA THR A 351 -15.00 18.86 12.51
C THR A 351 -15.34 19.11 11.05
N TRP A 352 -16.40 18.45 10.58
CA TRP A 352 -16.84 18.46 9.19
C TRP A 352 -18.34 18.73 9.11
N GLU A 353 -18.73 19.56 8.15
CA GLU A 353 -20.14 19.86 7.84
C GLU A 353 -20.41 19.76 6.34
N LYS A 354 -21.66 19.46 5.97
CA LYS A 354 -22.08 19.46 4.56
C LYS A 354 -22.04 20.87 4.00
N THR A 355 -21.51 21.02 2.80
CA THR A 355 -21.54 22.29 2.04
C THR A 355 -22.92 22.58 1.44
N GLY A 356 -23.74 21.54 1.24
CA GLY A 356 -24.97 21.60 0.46
C GLY A 356 -24.79 21.26 -1.02
N ALA A 357 -23.55 21.10 -1.51
CA ALA A 357 -23.30 20.58 -2.85
C ALA A 357 -23.66 19.10 -2.95
N GLU A 358 -24.46 18.74 -3.95
CA GLU A 358 -24.91 17.38 -4.23
C GLU A 358 -25.00 17.12 -5.75
N TRP A 359 -24.50 15.97 -6.17
CA TRP A 359 -24.68 15.41 -7.51
C TRP A 359 -25.57 14.18 -7.40
N ALA A 360 -26.88 14.38 -7.58
CA ALA A 360 -27.87 13.32 -7.53
C ALA A 360 -27.66 12.29 -8.66
N ASN A 361 -27.95 11.03 -8.38
CA ASN A 361 -27.85 9.92 -9.32
C ASN A 361 -29.22 9.32 -9.67
N ASP A 362 -30.26 10.15 -9.77
CA ASP A 362 -31.65 9.68 -9.94
C ASP A 362 -31.86 8.79 -11.17
N ASN A 363 -31.09 9.02 -12.23
CA ASN A 363 -31.14 8.26 -13.48
C ASN A 363 -30.05 7.18 -13.60
N LEU A 364 -29.26 6.96 -12.54
CA LEU A 364 -28.18 5.96 -12.48
C LEU A 364 -27.11 6.11 -13.59
N ASN A 365 -26.85 7.34 -14.02
CA ASN A 365 -25.94 7.62 -15.13
C ASN A 365 -25.03 8.83 -14.91
N ASN A 366 -25.10 9.47 -13.73
CA ASN A 366 -24.34 10.68 -13.46
C ASN A 366 -22.83 10.35 -13.44
N PRO A 367 -21.98 11.01 -14.26
CA PRO A 367 -20.56 10.69 -14.34
C PRO A 367 -19.70 11.27 -13.21
N PHE A 368 -20.30 11.84 -12.17
CA PHE A 368 -19.59 12.43 -11.04
C PHE A 368 -20.01 11.80 -9.70
N GLN A 369 -20.10 10.46 -9.67
CA GLN A 369 -20.41 9.71 -8.45
C GLN A 369 -19.14 9.32 -7.69
N VAL A 370 -18.11 8.80 -8.38
CA VAL A 370 -16.80 8.58 -7.77
C VAL A 370 -15.90 9.74 -8.17
N GLN A 371 -15.62 10.66 -7.25
CA GLN A 371 -15.04 11.97 -7.55
C GLN A 371 -13.57 12.07 -7.11
N SER A 372 -12.77 12.80 -7.87
CA SER A 372 -11.44 13.29 -7.51
C SER A 372 -11.37 14.79 -7.73
N PHE A 373 -11.04 15.54 -6.69
CA PHE A 373 -10.86 16.98 -6.78
C PHE A 373 -9.37 17.36 -6.81
N ALA A 374 -9.01 18.27 -7.70
CA ALA A 374 -7.63 18.70 -7.89
C ALA A 374 -7.58 20.24 -8.02
N PRO A 375 -7.11 20.96 -6.99
CA PRO A 375 -6.85 22.39 -7.09
C PRO A 375 -5.81 22.69 -8.17
N SER A 376 -6.02 23.77 -8.93
CA SER A 376 -5.03 24.25 -9.89
C SER A 376 -3.81 24.84 -9.17
N GLN A 377 -2.66 24.81 -9.84
CA GLN A 377 -1.41 25.33 -9.30
C GLN A 377 -1.44 26.84 -8.97
N ASP A 378 -2.27 27.61 -9.70
CA ASP A 378 -2.52 29.03 -9.47
C ASP A 378 -3.63 29.30 -8.44
N GLY A 379 -4.29 28.25 -7.93
CA GLY A 379 -5.38 28.32 -6.95
C GLY A 379 -6.68 28.93 -7.48
N LYS A 380 -6.79 29.22 -8.79
CA LYS A 380 -7.97 29.86 -9.37
C LYS A 380 -9.15 28.91 -9.47
N TYR A 381 -8.90 27.69 -9.95
CA TYR A 381 -9.91 26.68 -10.18
C TYR A 381 -9.67 25.46 -9.30
N VAL A 382 -10.75 24.76 -8.99
CA VAL A 382 -10.70 23.37 -8.54
C VAL A 382 -11.31 22.54 -9.65
N TYR A 383 -10.54 21.56 -10.14
CA TYR A 383 -11.00 20.59 -11.11
C TYR A 383 -11.67 19.44 -10.38
N MET A 384 -12.78 18.95 -10.93
CA MET A 384 -13.47 17.76 -10.49
C MET A 384 -13.39 16.74 -11.60
N TYR A 385 -12.74 15.63 -11.34
CA TYR A 385 -12.77 14.45 -12.19
C TYR A 385 -13.74 13.45 -11.59
N GLY A 386 -14.43 12.69 -12.43
CA GLY A 386 -15.37 11.71 -11.90
C GLY A 386 -15.69 10.59 -12.86
N THR A 387 -16.28 9.55 -12.29
CA THR A 387 -16.93 8.46 -13.01
C THR A 387 -18.35 8.23 -12.48
N GLN A 388 -19.14 7.46 -13.22
CA GLN A 388 -20.34 6.83 -12.69
C GLN A 388 -19.99 5.92 -11.50
N ASP A 389 -21.00 5.48 -10.76
CA ASP A 389 -20.83 4.57 -9.63
C ASP A 389 -20.17 3.23 -10.04
N GLY A 390 -19.52 2.57 -9.08
CA GLY A 390 -18.78 1.35 -9.33
C GLY A 390 -17.45 1.52 -10.04
N ARG A 391 -17.00 0.42 -10.64
CA ARG A 391 -15.74 0.29 -11.41
C ARG A 391 -15.98 -0.21 -12.84
N THR A 392 -17.24 -0.14 -13.29
CA THR A 392 -17.67 -0.47 -14.64
C THR A 392 -18.37 0.74 -15.24
N ASN A 393 -17.67 1.47 -16.09
CA ASN A 393 -18.10 2.78 -16.61
C ASN A 393 -17.42 3.10 -17.95
N ASP A 394 -17.82 4.20 -18.60
CA ASP A 394 -17.31 4.60 -19.92
C ASP A 394 -16.02 5.44 -19.88
N GLY A 395 -15.65 5.95 -18.70
CA GLY A 395 -14.35 6.55 -18.47
C GLY A 395 -14.35 7.67 -17.42
N LEU A 396 -13.31 8.50 -17.49
CA LEU A 396 -13.10 9.63 -16.59
C LEU A 396 -13.65 10.91 -17.23
N HIS A 397 -14.56 11.58 -16.55
CA HIS A 397 -15.17 12.86 -16.95
C HIS A 397 -14.56 14.01 -16.15
N ALA A 398 -14.79 15.24 -16.60
CA ALA A 398 -14.24 16.41 -15.91
C ALA A 398 -15.19 17.60 -15.87
N ALA A 399 -15.06 18.36 -14.81
CA ALA A 399 -15.61 19.68 -14.60
C ALA A 399 -14.57 20.56 -13.89
N ARG A 400 -14.84 21.85 -13.82
CA ARG A 400 -14.09 22.75 -12.94
C ARG A 400 -15.00 23.79 -12.34
N VAL A 401 -14.55 24.42 -11.27
CA VAL A 401 -15.25 25.49 -10.59
C VAL A 401 -14.24 26.50 -10.07
N LEU A 402 -14.62 27.78 -9.97
CA LEU A 402 -13.79 28.74 -9.25
C LEU A 402 -13.60 28.27 -7.80
N ALA A 403 -12.40 28.41 -7.25
CA ALA A 403 -12.10 27.95 -5.90
C ALA A 403 -13.08 28.53 -4.86
N GLY A 404 -13.51 29.77 -5.04
CA GLY A 404 -14.54 30.45 -4.21
C GLY A 404 -15.93 29.83 -4.22
N SER A 405 -16.26 29.03 -5.23
CA SER A 405 -17.61 28.55 -5.53
C SER A 405 -17.76 27.04 -5.42
N VAL A 406 -16.77 26.34 -4.86
CA VAL A 406 -16.71 24.87 -4.77
C VAL A 406 -17.97 24.26 -4.11
N GLY A 407 -18.58 24.95 -3.15
CA GLY A 407 -19.82 24.49 -2.49
C GLY A 407 -21.11 24.68 -3.31
N ASN A 408 -21.04 25.19 -4.54
CA ASN A 408 -22.22 25.49 -5.37
C ASN A 408 -22.18 24.70 -6.69
N PRO A 409 -22.91 23.57 -6.81
CA PRO A 409 -22.96 22.76 -8.03
C PRO A 409 -23.38 23.51 -9.29
N ASN A 410 -24.17 24.58 -9.16
CA ASN A 410 -24.62 25.37 -10.33
C ASN A 410 -23.51 26.21 -10.96
N GLU A 411 -22.37 26.39 -10.26
CA GLU A 411 -21.21 27.15 -10.74
C GLU A 411 -20.19 26.26 -11.47
N TYR A 412 -20.43 24.94 -11.53
CA TYR A 412 -19.52 24.02 -12.19
C TYR A 412 -19.62 24.13 -13.71
N GLU A 413 -18.46 24.26 -14.33
CA GLU A 413 -18.23 24.27 -15.76
C GLU A 413 -17.86 22.84 -16.19
N TYR A 414 -18.77 22.13 -16.86
CA TYR A 414 -18.53 20.74 -17.29
C TYR A 414 -17.78 20.70 -18.63
N TRP A 415 -16.84 19.77 -18.76
CA TRP A 415 -16.15 19.53 -20.03
C TRP A 415 -17.15 19.08 -21.10
N ASN A 416 -17.11 19.68 -22.29
CA ASN A 416 -18.03 19.39 -23.40
C ASN A 416 -17.37 18.67 -24.60
N GLY A 417 -16.15 18.16 -24.44
CA GLY A 417 -15.36 17.57 -25.53
C GLY A 417 -14.36 18.53 -26.18
N THR A 418 -14.52 19.84 -25.99
CA THR A 418 -13.62 20.86 -26.55
C THR A 418 -13.17 21.90 -25.52
N SER A 419 -14.03 22.23 -24.56
CA SER A 419 -13.81 23.26 -23.55
C SER A 419 -14.66 22.99 -22.32
N PHE A 420 -14.36 23.68 -21.22
CA PHE A 420 -15.29 23.76 -20.09
C PHE A 420 -16.44 24.70 -20.45
N SER A 421 -17.66 24.19 -20.35
CA SER A 421 -18.89 24.90 -20.69
C SER A 421 -19.23 26.00 -19.68
N PRO A 422 -20.09 26.97 -20.03
CA PRO A 422 -20.65 27.87 -19.04
C PRO A 422 -21.36 27.11 -17.91
N PRO A 423 -21.41 27.65 -16.67
CA PRO A 423 -22.10 27.00 -15.57
C PRO A 423 -23.58 26.71 -15.83
N GLY A 424 -24.12 25.70 -15.14
CA GLY A 424 -25.54 25.33 -15.21
C GLY A 424 -25.90 24.31 -16.30
N LEU A 425 -24.90 23.69 -16.96
CA LEU A 425 -25.15 22.52 -17.82
C LEU A 425 -25.35 21.24 -17.00
N ASP A 426 -26.05 20.28 -17.60
CA ASP A 426 -26.25 18.94 -17.06
C ASP A 426 -24.89 18.18 -16.99
N PRO A 427 -24.49 17.65 -15.82
CA PRO A 427 -23.28 16.83 -15.70
C PRO A 427 -23.23 15.66 -16.70
N ASN A 428 -24.39 15.10 -17.07
CA ASN A 428 -24.48 13.97 -18.02
C ASN A 428 -24.09 14.34 -19.45
N ALA A 429 -24.00 15.64 -19.78
CA ALA A 429 -23.53 16.10 -21.08
C ALA A 429 -22.00 16.03 -21.23
N SER A 430 -21.26 15.73 -20.16
CA SER A 430 -19.81 15.65 -20.20
C SER A 430 -19.36 14.35 -20.85
N PRO A 431 -18.62 14.36 -21.99
CA PRO A 431 -18.02 13.15 -22.52
C PRO A 431 -16.75 12.77 -21.71
N PRO A 432 -16.34 11.49 -21.72
CA PRO A 432 -15.12 11.07 -21.02
C PRO A 432 -13.88 11.70 -21.65
N LEU A 433 -13.02 12.28 -20.81
CA LEU A 433 -11.65 12.71 -21.13
C LEU A 433 -10.75 11.53 -21.46
N ILE A 434 -10.83 10.50 -20.62
CA ILE A 434 -10.14 9.22 -20.81
C ILE A 434 -11.23 8.18 -20.91
N LYS A 435 -11.36 7.56 -22.08
CA LYS A 435 -12.28 6.43 -22.26
C LYS A 435 -11.71 5.19 -21.57
N THR A 436 -12.59 4.37 -21.02
CA THR A 436 -12.21 3.05 -20.48
C THR A 436 -11.41 2.28 -21.53
N PRO A 437 -10.14 1.91 -21.24
CA PRO A 437 -9.31 1.21 -22.20
C PRO A 437 -9.85 -0.19 -22.52
N PRO A 438 -9.61 -0.73 -23.73
CA PRO A 438 -10.02 -2.09 -24.08
C PRO A 438 -9.47 -3.14 -23.10
N GLY A 439 -10.35 -4.02 -22.61
CA GLY A 439 -9.98 -5.11 -21.69
C GLY A 439 -9.99 -4.73 -20.21
N ILE A 440 -10.38 -3.50 -19.88
CA ILE A 440 -10.55 -2.99 -18.51
C ILE A 440 -12.05 -2.77 -18.28
N SER A 441 -12.53 -2.97 -17.05
CA SER A 441 -13.94 -2.79 -16.70
C SER A 441 -14.39 -1.33 -16.72
N GLY A 442 -13.53 -0.42 -16.27
CA GLY A 442 -13.82 0.98 -16.06
C GLY A 442 -12.68 1.67 -15.32
N ILE A 443 -12.91 2.92 -14.94
CA ILE A 443 -12.03 3.68 -14.06
C ILE A 443 -12.69 3.70 -12.66
N GLY A 444 -12.05 3.06 -11.69
CA GLY A 444 -12.47 3.02 -10.30
C GLY A 444 -11.58 3.89 -9.42
N GLU A 445 -12.21 4.57 -8.45
CA GLU A 445 -11.54 5.38 -7.42
C GLU A 445 -10.42 6.27 -7.99
N PRO A 446 -10.72 7.13 -8.99
CA PRO A 446 -9.71 7.98 -9.59
C PRO A 446 -9.08 8.90 -8.53
N SER A 447 -7.78 9.12 -8.65
CA SER A 447 -7.03 10.09 -7.87
C SER A 447 -6.21 10.93 -8.84
N VAL A 448 -6.57 12.20 -8.97
CA VAL A 448 -5.94 13.16 -9.88
C VAL A 448 -5.24 14.26 -9.08
N HIS A 449 -3.93 14.40 -9.29
CA HIS A 449 -3.12 15.47 -8.71
C HIS A 449 -2.54 16.36 -9.81
N PHE A 450 -2.54 17.67 -9.55
CA PHE A 450 -1.85 18.64 -10.38
C PHE A 450 -0.50 18.90 -9.72
N TYR A 451 0.58 18.52 -10.39
CA TYR A 451 1.95 18.88 -10.04
C TYR A 451 2.34 20.13 -10.84
N GLU A 452 3.42 20.81 -10.44
CA GLU A 452 3.90 22.04 -11.09
C GLU A 452 4.08 21.94 -12.61
N ASN A 453 4.34 20.75 -13.14
CA ASN A 453 4.62 20.53 -14.55
C ASN A 453 3.74 19.47 -15.25
N LYS A 454 2.89 18.76 -14.51
CA LYS A 454 2.10 17.63 -15.01
C LYS A 454 0.81 17.44 -14.21
N VAL A 455 -0.20 16.87 -14.84
CA VAL A 455 -1.36 16.28 -14.15
C VAL A 455 -1.20 14.77 -14.17
N LEU A 456 -1.38 14.10 -13.03
CA LEU A 456 -1.23 12.65 -12.91
C LEU A 456 -2.52 12.03 -12.39
N LEU A 457 -2.98 11.00 -13.07
CA LEU A 457 -4.08 10.13 -12.68
C LEU A 457 -3.52 8.78 -12.22
N THR A 458 -4.02 8.33 -11.08
CA THR A 458 -3.99 6.93 -10.66
C THR A 458 -5.43 6.42 -10.56
N PHE A 459 -5.65 5.17 -10.91
CA PHE A 459 -6.96 4.53 -10.76
C PHE A 459 -6.82 3.00 -10.71
N ASN A 460 -7.89 2.31 -10.36
CA ASN A 460 -7.98 0.86 -10.44
C ASN A 460 -9.16 0.40 -11.30
N ASP A 461 -9.12 -0.85 -11.72
CA ASP A 461 -10.27 -1.52 -12.31
C ASP A 461 -10.94 -2.48 -11.32
N GLU A 462 -11.95 -3.21 -11.79
CA GLU A 462 -12.68 -4.17 -10.98
C GLU A 462 -11.92 -5.47 -10.72
N SER A 463 -10.95 -5.82 -11.58
CA SER A 463 -10.12 -7.02 -11.46
C SER A 463 -8.89 -6.84 -10.56
N GLY A 464 -8.69 -5.63 -10.02
CA GLY A 464 -7.52 -5.31 -9.18
C GLY A 464 -6.30 -4.84 -9.97
N GLY A 465 -6.49 -4.45 -11.24
CA GLY A 465 -5.48 -3.74 -12.00
C GLY A 465 -5.31 -2.32 -11.49
N ILE A 466 -4.07 -1.89 -11.23
CA ILE A 466 -3.73 -0.49 -10.88
C ILE A 466 -3.06 0.17 -12.08
N TYR A 467 -3.46 1.40 -12.38
CA TYR A 467 -3.04 2.10 -13.59
C TYR A 467 -2.62 3.55 -13.31
N THR A 468 -1.73 4.06 -14.16
CA THR A 468 -1.36 5.48 -14.25
C THR A 468 -1.67 6.06 -15.62
N SER A 469 -1.87 7.37 -15.69
CA SER A 469 -1.83 8.17 -16.92
C SER A 469 -1.45 9.59 -16.54
N SER A 470 -0.76 10.32 -17.41
CA SER A 470 -0.34 11.70 -17.16
C SER A 470 -0.68 12.63 -18.31
N SER A 471 -0.80 13.92 -18.02
CA SER A 471 -0.99 14.98 -19.02
C SER A 471 -0.04 16.14 -18.75
N SER A 472 0.45 16.78 -19.82
CA SER A 472 1.19 18.04 -19.75
C SER A 472 0.28 19.27 -19.91
N ALA A 473 -1.02 19.08 -20.15
CA ALA A 473 -1.97 20.18 -20.19
C ALA A 473 -2.13 20.73 -18.76
N ALA A 474 -1.88 22.03 -18.58
CA ALA A 474 -1.94 22.68 -17.27
C ALA A 474 -3.33 22.65 -16.61
N ASP A 475 -4.39 22.42 -17.40
CA ASP A 475 -5.77 22.26 -16.93
C ASP A 475 -6.23 20.79 -16.91
N GLY A 476 -5.35 19.83 -17.22
CA GLY A 476 -5.66 18.40 -17.26
C GLY A 476 -6.82 18.02 -18.19
N SER A 477 -7.19 18.86 -19.16
CA SER A 477 -8.37 18.67 -20.01
C SER A 477 -8.10 17.84 -21.26
N THR A 478 -6.84 17.68 -21.67
CA THR A 478 -6.46 17.00 -22.92
C THR A 478 -5.06 16.38 -22.79
N GLY A 479 -4.61 15.66 -23.82
CA GLY A 479 -3.20 15.24 -23.92
C GLY A 479 -2.77 14.16 -22.93
N TRP A 480 -3.71 13.37 -22.41
CA TRP A 480 -3.42 12.24 -21.54
C TRP A 480 -2.64 11.14 -22.27
N THR A 481 -1.62 10.59 -21.61
CA THR A 481 -0.86 9.43 -22.10
C THR A 481 -1.75 8.18 -22.10
N PRO A 482 -1.45 7.18 -22.95
CA PRO A 482 -2.08 5.86 -22.82
C PRO A 482 -1.93 5.33 -21.39
N THR A 483 -2.97 4.69 -20.87
CA THR A 483 -2.96 4.15 -19.51
C THR A 483 -1.91 3.05 -19.35
N THR A 484 -1.04 3.18 -18.37
CA THR A 484 0.02 2.21 -18.05
C THR A 484 -0.43 1.34 -16.87
N LYS A 485 -0.45 0.01 -17.04
CA LYS A 485 -0.72 -0.91 -15.92
C LYS A 485 0.53 -1.03 -15.04
N VAL A 486 0.38 -0.75 -13.76
CA VAL A 486 1.44 -0.83 -12.73
C VAL A 486 1.52 -2.25 -12.14
N VAL A 487 0.37 -2.81 -11.77
CA VAL A 487 0.23 -4.15 -11.19
C VAL A 487 -1.15 -4.71 -11.50
N ASP A 488 -1.26 -6.03 -11.47
CA ASP A 488 -2.51 -6.78 -11.62
C ASP A 488 -2.61 -7.75 -10.43
N GLN A 489 -3.37 -7.37 -9.42
CA GLN A 489 -3.47 -8.15 -8.18
C GLN A 489 -4.91 -8.14 -7.71
N ASP A 490 -5.55 -9.31 -7.77
CA ASP A 490 -6.94 -9.48 -7.35
C ASP A 490 -7.15 -8.93 -5.94
N GLY A 491 -8.22 -8.16 -5.76
CA GLY A 491 -8.55 -7.46 -4.51
C GLY A 491 -7.77 -6.17 -4.23
N ALA A 492 -6.86 -5.72 -5.09
CA ALA A 492 -6.21 -4.40 -4.95
C ALA A 492 -7.12 -3.27 -5.47
N TYR A 493 -7.20 -2.14 -4.75
CA TYR A 493 -7.98 -0.97 -5.19
C TYR A 493 -7.58 0.30 -4.42
N GLY A 494 -8.09 1.46 -4.83
CA GLY A 494 -7.93 2.72 -4.13
C GLY A 494 -6.49 3.24 -4.13
N ALA A 495 -5.95 3.52 -5.33
CA ALA A 495 -4.62 4.05 -5.54
C ALA A 495 -4.58 5.58 -5.33
N PHE A 496 -4.47 6.03 -4.08
CA PHE A 496 -4.50 7.46 -3.74
C PHE A 496 -3.11 8.03 -3.54
N GLN A 497 -2.80 9.08 -4.30
CA GLN A 497 -1.47 9.68 -4.36
C GLN A 497 -1.17 10.51 -3.09
N SER A 498 0.06 10.43 -2.59
CA SER A 498 0.54 11.26 -1.50
C SER A 498 0.70 12.72 -1.96
N PRO A 499 0.27 13.71 -1.15
CA PRO A 499 0.53 15.13 -1.42
C PRO A 499 2.02 15.50 -1.25
N PHE A 500 2.83 14.57 -0.73
CA PHE A 500 4.29 14.69 -0.69
C PHE A 500 4.96 14.01 -1.87
N SER A 501 4.26 13.63 -2.94
CA SER A 501 4.88 13.03 -4.12
C SER A 501 5.65 14.07 -4.96
N GLY A 502 6.60 13.61 -5.78
CA GLY A 502 7.39 14.44 -6.69
C GLY A 502 8.74 13.81 -7.03
N GLY A 503 9.45 14.35 -8.03
CA GLY A 503 10.69 13.76 -8.53
C GLY A 503 10.40 12.65 -9.53
N ASP A 504 10.92 11.44 -9.33
CA ASP A 504 10.75 10.34 -10.31
C ASP A 504 9.70 9.29 -9.92
N SER A 505 9.12 9.42 -8.73
CA SER A 505 8.13 8.51 -8.20
C SER A 505 7.00 9.26 -7.48
N ILE A 506 5.93 8.54 -7.20
CA ILE A 506 4.90 8.94 -6.25
C ILE A 506 4.83 7.91 -5.14
N ASP A 507 4.42 8.34 -3.97
CA ASP A 507 3.93 7.41 -2.94
C ASP A 507 2.41 7.37 -3.04
N SER A 508 1.84 6.19 -2.89
CA SER A 508 0.42 5.93 -3.09
C SER A 508 -0.05 4.88 -2.09
N THR A 509 -1.17 5.13 -1.43
CA THR A 509 -1.83 4.07 -0.66
C THR A 509 -2.53 3.12 -1.61
N LEU A 510 -2.52 1.82 -1.30
CA LEU A 510 -3.40 0.83 -1.92
C LEU A 510 -4.15 0.05 -0.83
N SER A 511 -5.42 -0.21 -1.10
CA SER A 511 -6.27 -1.08 -0.31
C SER A 511 -6.25 -2.50 -0.83
N LEU A 512 -6.27 -3.47 0.10
CA LEU A 512 -6.42 -4.89 -0.23
C LEU A 512 -7.71 -5.42 0.38
N TRP A 513 -8.62 -5.90 -0.46
CA TRP A 513 -9.93 -6.43 -0.05
C TRP A 513 -9.80 -7.61 0.92
N ASN A 514 -8.79 -8.45 0.70
CA ASN A 514 -8.36 -9.53 1.58
C ASN A 514 -6.98 -9.16 2.17
N ARG A 515 -6.88 -8.45 3.30
CA ARG A 515 -7.65 -8.57 4.57
C ARG A 515 -8.38 -7.32 5.04
N TYR A 516 -8.70 -6.44 4.11
CA TYR A 516 -9.35 -5.18 4.40
C TYR A 516 -8.43 -4.27 5.23
N GLY A 517 -7.46 -3.69 4.53
CA GLY A 517 -6.45 -2.80 5.06
C GLY A 517 -5.74 -2.05 3.94
N THR A 518 -4.91 -1.07 4.30
CA THR A 518 -4.13 -0.27 3.38
C THR A 518 -2.63 -0.33 3.66
N ALA A 519 -1.85 -0.15 2.61
CA ALA A 519 -0.39 -0.08 2.65
C ALA A 519 0.09 1.05 1.76
N LEU A 520 1.24 1.62 2.10
CA LEU A 520 1.93 2.63 1.31
C LEU A 520 2.87 1.92 0.33
N TYR A 521 2.80 2.33 -0.92
CA TYR A 521 3.65 1.86 -1.99
C TYR A 521 4.24 3.04 -2.74
N GLN A 522 5.49 2.89 -3.15
CA GLN A 522 6.09 3.76 -4.15
C GLN A 522 5.78 3.26 -5.55
N ILE A 523 5.42 4.15 -6.46
CA ILE A 523 5.21 3.87 -7.88
C ILE A 523 6.19 4.70 -8.71
N GLU A 524 7.02 4.02 -9.50
CA GLU A 524 7.93 4.60 -10.50
C GLU A 524 7.64 4.02 -11.89
N ASN A 525 7.23 4.87 -12.83
CA ASN A 525 7.12 4.53 -14.24
C ASN A 525 7.28 5.77 -15.14
N SER A 526 6.94 5.67 -16.43
CA SER A 526 7.06 6.81 -17.36
C SER A 526 6.17 8.00 -17.02
N ASP A 527 5.00 7.78 -16.41
CA ASP A 527 4.05 8.83 -16.05
C ASP A 527 4.55 9.61 -14.81
N THR A 528 5.16 8.91 -13.84
CA THR A 528 5.65 9.49 -12.57
C THR A 528 7.04 10.13 -12.66
N LYS A 529 7.74 9.99 -13.79
CA LYS A 529 9.09 10.55 -13.95
C LYS A 529 9.10 12.07 -14.10
N ASN A 530 10.09 12.73 -13.52
CA ASN A 530 10.28 14.18 -13.55
C ASN A 530 9.01 14.97 -13.13
N LEU A 531 8.29 14.54 -12.11
CA LEU A 531 7.22 15.33 -11.48
C LEU A 531 7.81 16.52 -10.72
N GLY A 532 7.19 17.69 -10.90
CA GLY A 532 7.38 18.83 -10.02
C GLY A 532 6.75 18.58 -8.64
N ALA A 533 6.79 19.58 -7.76
CA ALA A 533 6.07 19.48 -6.50
C ALA A 533 4.54 19.48 -6.72
N TYR A 534 3.80 18.90 -5.78
CA TYR A 534 2.34 19.03 -5.68
C TYR A 534 1.93 20.43 -5.25
#